data_AF-A0A2G9YPJ3-F1
#
_entry.id   AF-A0A2G9YPJ3-F1
#
_cell.length_a   1.000
_cell.length_b   1.000
_cell.length_c   1.000
_cell.angle_alpha   90.00
_cell.angle_beta   90.00
_cell.angle_gamma   90.00
#
_symmetry.space_group_name_H-M   'P 1'
#
loop_
_entity.id
_entity.type
_entity.pdbx_description
1 polymer ?
#
loop_
_entity_poly.entity_id
_entity_poly.type
_entity_poly.pdbx_seq_one_letter_code
_entity_poly.pdbx_strand_id
1 'polypeptide(L)'
;MVICDRIKFIPFFAPQNAGWRGPLIMEKNKGRSFVTIMIITVITALFLRVTVNELIKGNIAQNEANALSALKLISAALENYAKDNQGIFPANLSILTQTNPVYLNKDYIEESPIKGYSYSCSRLDSSGYNCSAIPVKCKTTGKIVYNISTGGLFVSENCKEEE
;
A
#
# COMPACT_ATOMS: atom_id res chain seq x y z
N MET A 1 -9.22 -30.15 -23.67
CA MET A 1 -7.95 -29.42 -23.87
C MET A 1 -8.01 -28.78 -25.24
N VAL A 2 -8.48 -27.53 -25.30
CA VAL A 2 -8.76 -26.77 -26.52
C VAL A 2 -8.06 -25.42 -26.41
N ILE A 3 -7.42 -25.03 -27.50
CA ILE A 3 -6.66 -23.80 -27.75
C ILE A 3 -7.63 -22.62 -28.03
N CYS A 4 -7.17 -21.37 -27.79
CA CYS A 4 -7.88 -20.09 -27.93
C CYS A 4 -8.82 -19.78 -26.75
N ASP A 5 -8.79 -18.60 -26.11
CA ASP A 5 -8.97 -17.30 -26.76
C ASP A 5 -8.61 -16.14 -25.78
N ARG A 6 -8.25 -14.97 -26.32
CA ARG A 6 -8.09 -13.66 -25.67
C ARG A 6 -6.91 -13.40 -24.72
N ILE A 7 -5.70 -13.39 -25.28
CA ILE A 7 -4.70 -12.37 -24.88
C ILE A 7 -5.09 -11.08 -25.62
N LYS A 8 -5.87 -10.23 -24.96
CA LYS A 8 -6.10 -8.86 -25.41
C LYS A 8 -4.79 -8.09 -25.23
N PHE A 9 -4.02 -7.99 -26.31
CA PHE A 9 -2.98 -7.01 -26.49
C PHE A 9 -3.65 -5.63 -26.39
N ILE A 10 -3.47 -4.92 -25.27
CA ILE A 10 -3.87 -3.52 -25.18
C ILE A 10 -2.71 -2.73 -25.79
N PRO A 11 -2.87 -2.09 -26.96
CA PRO A 11 -1.87 -1.13 -27.41
C PRO A 11 -1.96 0.08 -26.49
N PHE A 12 -0.95 0.22 -25.61
CA PHE A 12 -0.73 1.45 -24.86
C PHE A 12 -0.19 2.51 -25.83
N PHE A 13 -1.09 3.08 -26.63
CA PHE A 13 -0.88 4.30 -27.40
C PHE A 13 -1.77 5.37 -26.79
N ALA A 14 -1.20 6.13 -25.85
CA ALA A 14 -1.71 7.45 -25.50
C ALA A 14 -0.65 8.46 -25.97
N PRO A 15 -1.01 9.49 -26.75
CA PRO A 15 -0.10 10.53 -27.16
C PRO A 15 0.01 11.55 -26.03
N GLN A 16 1.23 11.93 -25.66
CA GLN A 16 1.46 13.19 -24.96
C GLN A 16 2.40 14.04 -25.80
N ASN A 17 1.80 15.08 -26.38
CA ASN A 17 2.46 16.27 -26.88
C ASN A 17 3.37 16.83 -25.78
N ALA A 18 4.67 16.61 -25.89
CA ALA A 18 5.68 17.37 -25.19
C ALA A 18 6.67 17.88 -26.24
N GLY A 19 6.51 19.14 -26.62
CA GLY A 19 7.41 19.83 -27.53
C GLY A 19 8.80 19.98 -26.89
N TRP A 20 9.76 19.20 -27.39
CA TRP A 20 11.19 19.41 -27.17
C TRP A 20 11.88 19.50 -28.54
N ARG A 21 12.14 20.73 -29.00
CA ARG A 21 13.06 20.97 -30.12
C ARG A 21 14.49 20.90 -29.59
N GLY A 22 15.04 19.69 -29.49
CA GLY A 22 16.48 19.48 -29.51
C GLY A 22 16.99 19.38 -30.96
N PRO A 23 18.27 19.70 -31.25
CA PRO A 23 18.83 19.55 -32.59
C PRO A 23 18.77 18.09 -33.04
N LEU A 24 18.13 17.86 -34.20
CA LEU A 24 18.03 16.56 -34.86
C LEU A 24 19.42 16.12 -35.32
N ILE A 25 20.15 15.41 -34.47
CA ILE A 25 21.24 14.55 -34.93
C ILE A 25 20.55 13.41 -35.68
N MET A 26 20.58 13.48 -37.01
CA MET A 26 20.16 12.40 -37.90
C MET A 26 21.15 11.25 -37.75
N GLU A 27 20.99 10.47 -36.68
CA GLU A 27 21.71 9.23 -36.50
C GLU A 27 21.30 8.29 -37.65
N LYS A 28 22.30 7.84 -38.40
CA LYS A 28 22.14 6.88 -39.49
C LYS A 28 21.48 5.62 -38.90
N ASN A 29 20.19 5.42 -39.16
CA ASN A 29 19.47 4.21 -38.77
C ASN A 29 20.12 2.98 -39.44
N LYS A 30 21.13 2.40 -38.78
CA LYS A 30 21.62 1.06 -39.11
C LYS A 30 20.48 0.10 -38.82
N GLY A 31 19.89 -0.46 -39.87
CA GLY A 31 18.87 -1.49 -39.75
C GLY A 31 19.38 -2.59 -38.82
N ARG A 32 18.75 -2.72 -37.64
CA ARG A 32 19.07 -3.80 -36.71
C ARG A 32 18.65 -5.11 -37.35
N SER A 33 19.54 -6.08 -37.39
CA SER A 33 19.22 -7.43 -37.85
C SER A 33 18.04 -7.99 -37.05
N PHE A 34 17.12 -8.67 -37.72
CA PHE A 34 15.95 -9.29 -37.08
C PHE A 34 16.36 -10.19 -35.90
N VAL A 35 17.48 -10.91 -36.06
CA VAL A 35 18.07 -11.78 -35.02
C VAL A 35 18.40 -11.00 -33.74
N THR A 36 18.93 -9.78 -33.86
CA THR A 36 19.28 -8.96 -32.70
C THR A 36 18.04 -8.58 -31.89
N ILE A 37 16.96 -8.22 -32.56
CA ILE A 37 15.69 -7.86 -31.90
C ILE A 37 15.11 -9.11 -31.22
N MET A 38 15.17 -10.29 -31.86
CA MET A 38 14.70 -11.54 -31.25
C MET A 38 15.44 -11.84 -29.94
N ILE A 39 16.78 -11.78 -29.94
CA ILE A 39 17.58 -12.06 -28.74
C ILE A 39 17.25 -11.07 -27.62
N ILE A 40 17.13 -9.78 -27.92
CA ILE A 40 16.78 -8.75 -26.92
C ILE A 40 15.41 -9.04 -26.32
N THR A 41 14.40 -9.35 -27.15
CA THR A 41 13.05 -9.62 -26.65
C THR A 41 12.99 -10.84 -25.72
N VAL A 42 13.75 -11.89 -26.01
CA VAL A 42 13.82 -13.10 -25.15
C VAL A 42 14.46 -12.78 -23.80
N ILE A 43 15.57 -12.05 -23.80
CA ILE A 43 16.26 -11.67 -22.55
C ILE A 43 15.40 -10.71 -21.72
N THR A 44 14.78 -9.71 -22.34
CA THR A 44 13.88 -8.78 -21.63
C THR A 44 12.67 -9.49 -21.05
N ALA A 45 12.05 -10.43 -21.78
CA ALA A 45 10.94 -11.22 -21.26
C ALA A 45 11.33 -12.05 -20.03
N LEU A 46 12.52 -12.66 -20.05
CA LEU A 46 13.04 -13.41 -18.90
C LEU A 46 13.29 -12.49 -17.70
N PHE A 47 13.92 -11.33 -17.92
CA PHE A 47 14.21 -10.36 -16.86
C PHE A 47 12.92 -9.85 -16.20
N LEU A 48 11.93 -9.43 -17.00
CA LEU A 48 10.66 -8.91 -16.48
C LEU A 48 9.95 -9.91 -15.57
N ARG A 49 9.99 -11.21 -15.88
CA ARG A 49 9.37 -12.25 -15.05
C ARG A 49 9.97 -12.30 -13.64
N VAL A 50 11.29 -12.15 -13.52
CA VAL A 50 11.98 -12.16 -12.22
C VAL A 50 11.66 -10.86 -11.45
N THR A 51 11.74 -9.72 -12.12
CA THR A 51 11.49 -8.42 -11.49
C THR A 51 10.08 -8.26 -10.93
N VAL A 52 9.05 -8.80 -11.61
CA VAL A 52 7.65 -8.69 -11.15
C VAL A 52 7.45 -9.35 -9.79
N ASN A 53 8.02 -10.54 -9.58
CA ASN A 53 7.83 -11.28 -8.33
C ASN A 53 8.43 -10.55 -7.13
N GLU A 54 9.64 -10.01 -7.29
CA GLU A 54 10.31 -9.27 -6.22
C GLU A 54 9.65 -7.89 -5.99
N LEU A 55 9.12 -7.25 -7.05
CA LEU A 55 8.37 -6.01 -6.92
C LEU A 55 7.09 -6.20 -6.10
N ILE A 56 6.36 -7.30 -6.27
CA ILE A 56 5.16 -7.58 -5.47
C ILE A 56 5.53 -7.76 -4.00
N LYS A 57 6.58 -8.53 -3.70
CA LYS A 57 7.06 -8.72 -2.32
C LYS A 57 7.50 -7.40 -1.68
N GLY A 58 8.22 -6.55 -2.43
CA GLY A 58 8.65 -5.23 -1.97
C GLY A 58 7.48 -4.32 -1.63
N ASN A 59 6.45 -4.29 -2.49
CA ASN A 59 5.23 -3.51 -2.23
C ASN A 59 4.49 -4.01 -0.98
N ILE A 60 4.39 -5.33 -0.78
CA ILE A 60 3.78 -5.92 0.42
C ILE A 60 4.53 -5.48 1.68
N ALA A 61 5.86 -5.62 1.69
CA ALA A 61 6.68 -5.22 2.84
C ALA A 61 6.56 -3.72 3.15
N GLN A 62 6.48 -2.88 2.12
CA GLN A 62 6.28 -1.44 2.29
C GLN A 62 4.89 -1.11 2.84
N ASN A 63 3.85 -1.79 2.37
CA ASN A 63 2.49 -1.61 2.88
C ASN A 63 2.40 -2.05 4.35
N GLU A 64 3.01 -3.18 4.70
CA GLU A 64 3.11 -3.69 6.07
C GLU A 64 3.83 -2.70 7.01
N ALA A 65 4.98 -2.15 6.58
CA ALA A 65 5.71 -1.15 7.34
C ALA A 65 4.90 0.16 7.53
N ASN A 66 4.18 0.59 6.50
CA ASN A 66 3.29 1.74 6.58
C ASN A 66 2.10 1.48 7.52
N ALA A 67 1.53 0.28 7.51
CA ALA A 67 0.43 -0.08 8.40
C ALA A 67 0.88 -0.14 9.86
N LEU A 68 2.04 -0.74 10.12
CA LEU A 68 2.61 -0.81 11.46
C LEU A 68 2.95 0.58 12.01
N SER A 69 3.55 1.45 11.20
CA SER A 69 3.86 2.82 11.62
C SER A 69 2.61 3.67 11.85
N ALA A 70 1.59 3.52 11.00
CA ALA A 70 0.29 4.17 11.19
C ALA A 70 -0.39 3.73 12.49
N LEU A 71 -0.47 2.43 12.78
CA LEU A 71 -1.04 1.94 14.04
C LEU A 71 -0.27 2.43 15.27
N LYS A 72 1.07 2.45 15.22
CA LYS A 72 1.90 3.01 16.28
C LYS A 72 1.60 4.49 16.52
N LEU A 73 1.42 5.25 15.44
CA LEU A 73 1.08 6.67 15.52
C LEU A 73 -0.33 6.87 16.10
N ILE A 74 -1.31 6.04 15.72
CA ILE A 74 -2.65 6.04 16.30
C ILE A 74 -2.62 5.72 17.80
N SER A 75 -1.90 4.68 18.24
CA SER A 75 -1.74 4.43 19.69
C SER A 75 -1.09 5.59 20.40
N ALA A 76 -0.01 6.15 19.85
CA ALA A 76 0.68 7.26 20.50
C ALA A 76 -0.26 8.47 20.64
N ALA A 77 -1.07 8.76 19.62
CA ALA A 77 -2.08 9.81 19.68
C ALA A 77 -3.16 9.53 20.74
N LEU A 78 -3.66 8.30 20.83
CA LEU A 78 -4.65 7.89 21.84
C LEU A 78 -4.10 7.97 23.27
N GLU A 79 -2.89 7.47 23.50
CA GLU A 79 -2.22 7.53 24.80
C GLU A 79 -1.89 8.97 25.21
N ASN A 80 -1.50 9.82 24.26
CA ASN A 80 -1.28 11.25 24.53
C ASN A 80 -2.59 11.96 24.85
N TYR A 81 -3.67 11.70 24.12
CA TYR A 81 -5.00 12.22 24.45
C TYR A 81 -5.44 11.79 25.84
N ALA A 82 -5.24 10.51 26.20
CA ALA A 82 -5.59 10.01 27.52
C ALA A 82 -4.76 10.72 28.61
N LYS A 83 -3.46 10.97 28.40
CA LYS A 83 -2.65 11.75 29.35
C LYS A 83 -3.21 13.16 29.59
N ASP A 84 -3.68 13.82 28.55
CA ASP A 84 -4.21 15.18 28.65
C ASP A 84 -5.65 15.21 29.22
N ASN A 85 -6.41 14.12 29.05
CA ASN A 85 -7.81 14.00 29.48
C ASN A 85 -7.99 13.07 30.70
N GLN A 86 -7.04 13.09 31.65
CA GLN A 86 -7.13 12.39 32.94
C GLN A 86 -7.31 10.85 32.83
N GLY A 87 -6.73 10.24 31.80
CA GLY A 87 -6.80 8.81 31.53
C GLY A 87 -8.01 8.36 30.73
N ILE A 88 -8.81 9.29 30.22
CA ILE A 88 -10.03 8.99 29.44
C ILE A 88 -9.67 8.95 27.95
N PHE A 89 -9.90 7.81 27.31
CA PHE A 89 -9.77 7.67 25.86
C PHE A 89 -11.00 8.25 25.12
N PRO A 90 -10.83 8.72 23.87
CA PRO A 90 -11.94 9.28 23.10
C PRO A 90 -12.90 8.16 22.65
N ALA A 91 -14.19 8.49 22.49
CA ALA A 91 -15.18 7.57 21.94
C ALA A 91 -15.07 7.41 20.41
N ASN A 92 -14.52 8.42 19.73
CA ASN A 92 -14.35 8.45 18.29
C ASN A 92 -12.97 8.99 17.90
N LEU A 93 -12.40 8.42 16.84
CA LEU A 93 -11.05 8.78 16.37
C LEU A 93 -11.01 10.18 15.74
N SER A 94 -12.15 10.67 15.23
CA SER A 94 -12.30 12.01 14.67
C SER A 94 -12.16 13.13 15.70
N ILE A 95 -12.28 12.82 17.01
CA ILE A 95 -11.99 13.80 18.06
C ILE A 95 -10.50 14.18 18.04
N LEU A 96 -9.62 13.22 17.73
CA LEU A 96 -8.16 13.43 17.70
C LEU A 96 -7.70 14.37 16.57
N THR A 97 -8.51 14.52 15.52
CA THR A 97 -8.24 15.43 14.39
C THR A 97 -8.84 16.82 14.60
N GLN A 98 -9.83 16.95 15.48
CA GLN A 98 -10.57 18.19 15.74
C GLN A 98 -10.11 18.93 17.00
N THR A 99 -9.38 18.27 17.91
CA THR A 99 -8.84 18.90 19.13
C THR A 99 -7.71 19.87 18.81
N ASN A 100 -7.49 20.85 19.69
CA ASN A 100 -6.37 21.78 19.61
C ASN A 100 -5.51 21.66 20.89
N PRO A 101 -4.29 21.11 20.84
CA PRO A 101 -3.54 20.70 19.64
C PRO A 101 -4.08 19.43 18.97
N VAL A 102 -3.85 19.32 17.67
CA VAL A 102 -4.24 18.16 16.86
C VAL A 102 -3.28 17.01 17.17
N TYR A 103 -3.80 15.86 17.61
CA TYR A 103 -2.98 14.68 17.89
C TYR A 103 -2.76 13.82 16.65
N LEU A 104 -3.67 13.90 15.69
CA LEU A 104 -3.66 13.08 14.49
C LEU A 104 -3.90 13.93 13.24
N ASN A 105 -2.99 13.85 12.27
CA ASN A 105 -3.07 14.67 11.05
C ASN A 105 -4.20 14.29 10.09
N LYS A 106 -4.74 13.07 10.24
CA LYS A 106 -5.75 12.49 9.34
C LYS A 106 -6.53 11.40 10.06
N ASP A 107 -7.77 11.19 9.65
CA ASP A 107 -8.60 10.11 10.19
C ASP A 107 -8.33 8.83 9.39
N TYR A 108 -7.62 7.88 10.01
CA TYR A 108 -7.24 6.63 9.34
C TYR A 108 -8.42 5.66 9.16
N ILE A 109 -9.52 5.84 9.90
CA ILE A 109 -10.73 5.03 9.77
C ILE A 109 -11.58 5.55 8.62
N GLU A 110 -11.81 6.86 8.53
CA GLU A 110 -12.62 7.44 7.46
C GLU A 110 -11.90 7.43 6.10
N GLU A 111 -10.59 7.65 6.06
CA GLU A 111 -9.79 7.64 4.82
C GLU A 111 -9.38 6.22 4.36
N SER A 112 -9.98 5.18 4.95
CA SER A 112 -9.67 3.79 4.62
C SER A 112 -10.19 3.40 3.23
N PRO A 113 -9.42 2.67 2.38
CA PRO A 113 -8.12 2.05 2.65
C PRO A 113 -6.90 2.93 2.32
N ILE A 114 -5.89 2.92 3.19
CA ILE A 114 -4.63 3.65 3.01
C ILE A 114 -3.51 2.65 2.70
N LYS A 115 -2.87 2.80 1.54
CA LYS A 115 -1.72 1.97 1.10
C LYS A 115 -2.02 0.45 1.16
N GLY A 116 -3.23 0.05 0.78
CA GLY A 116 -3.61 -1.37 0.70
C GLY A 116 -4.01 -2.03 2.02
N TYR A 117 -4.12 -1.23 3.09
CA TYR A 117 -4.62 -1.63 4.40
C TYR A 117 -5.88 -0.85 4.77
N SER A 118 -6.85 -1.56 5.35
CA SER A 118 -8.01 -0.97 6.00
C SER A 118 -7.79 -0.92 7.50
N TYR A 119 -8.19 0.19 8.12
CA TYR A 119 -8.04 0.43 9.55
C TYR A 119 -9.44 0.52 10.15
N SER A 120 -9.64 -0.19 11.24
CA SER A 120 -10.87 -0.14 12.02
C SER A 120 -10.50 -0.16 13.48
N CYS A 121 -11.31 0.46 14.32
CA CYS A 121 -11.18 0.28 15.75
C CYS A 121 -12.50 -0.25 16.28
N SER A 122 -12.49 -1.52 16.67
CA SER A 122 -13.67 -2.25 17.13
C SER A 122 -14.07 -1.84 18.55
N ARG A 123 -13.12 -1.32 19.32
CA ARG A 123 -13.33 -0.84 20.68
C ARG A 123 -12.67 0.53 20.82
N LEU A 124 -13.44 1.60 21.02
CA LEU A 124 -12.99 2.89 21.52
C LEU A 124 -13.93 3.28 22.66
N ASP A 125 -13.51 3.00 23.89
CA ASP A 125 -14.24 3.35 25.10
C ASP A 125 -13.35 4.19 26.01
N SER A 126 -13.93 4.85 27.00
CA SER A 126 -13.18 5.60 28.02
C SER A 126 -12.12 4.76 28.75
N SER A 127 -12.32 3.44 28.83
CA SER A 127 -11.43 2.49 29.51
C SER A 127 -10.33 1.90 28.62
N GLY A 128 -10.40 2.09 27.29
CA GLY A 128 -9.40 1.53 26.39
C GLY A 128 -9.82 1.48 24.94
N TYR A 129 -8.88 1.06 24.10
CA TYR A 129 -9.04 0.95 22.67
C TYR A 129 -8.52 -0.39 22.15
N ASN A 130 -9.09 -0.82 21.03
CA ASN A 130 -8.62 -1.92 20.21
C ASN A 130 -8.77 -1.51 18.75
N CYS A 131 -7.63 -1.34 18.09
CA CYS A 131 -7.55 -0.99 16.68
C CYS A 131 -6.91 -2.13 15.89
N SER A 132 -7.38 -2.31 14.67
CA SER A 132 -6.99 -3.38 13.77
C SER A 132 -6.68 -2.80 12.40
N ALA A 133 -5.56 -3.21 11.81
CA ALA A 133 -5.21 -2.96 10.42
C ALA A 133 -5.23 -4.28 9.65
N ILE A 134 -6.16 -4.40 8.70
CA ILE A 134 -6.41 -5.59 7.91
C ILE A 134 -6.05 -5.26 6.45
N PRO A 135 -5.27 -6.10 5.75
CA PRO A 135 -4.97 -5.85 4.33
C PRO A 135 -6.24 -6.02 3.49
N VAL A 136 -6.46 -5.15 2.51
CA VAL A 136 -7.64 -5.18 1.63
C VAL A 136 -7.74 -6.50 0.85
N LYS A 137 -6.59 -7.06 0.45
CA LYS A 137 -6.51 -8.39 -0.17
C LYS A 137 -5.35 -9.16 0.45
N CYS A 138 -5.67 -10.26 1.15
CA CYS A 138 -4.64 -11.17 1.66
C CYS A 138 -3.69 -11.59 0.52
N LYS A 139 -2.39 -11.75 0.84
CA LYS A 139 -1.31 -12.19 -0.07
C LYS A 139 -0.99 -11.27 -1.26
N THR A 140 -1.80 -10.23 -1.51
CA THR A 140 -1.58 -9.27 -2.60
C THR A 140 -1.19 -7.90 -2.08
N THR A 141 -1.96 -7.33 -1.13
CA THR A 141 -1.64 -6.02 -0.54
C THR A 141 -0.89 -6.15 0.78
N GLY A 142 -1.13 -7.24 1.52
CA GLY A 142 -0.48 -7.55 2.79
C GLY A 142 -0.72 -9.01 3.19
N LYS A 143 0.13 -9.54 4.07
CA LYS A 143 0.00 -10.92 4.61
C LYS A 143 -0.35 -10.93 6.08
N ILE A 144 -0.06 -9.84 6.79
CA ILE A 144 -0.18 -9.73 8.23
C ILE A 144 -1.33 -8.78 8.57
N VAL A 145 -2.16 -9.21 9.51
CA VAL A 145 -3.15 -8.40 10.23
C VAL A 145 -2.50 -7.92 11.52
N TYR A 146 -2.62 -6.64 11.81
CA TYR A 146 -2.07 -6.04 13.02
C TYR A 146 -3.21 -5.60 13.92
N ASN A 147 -3.18 -6.05 15.17
CA ASN A 147 -4.08 -5.60 16.21
C ASN A 147 -3.26 -4.87 17.28
N ILE A 148 -3.82 -3.78 17.79
CA ILE A 148 -3.22 -2.98 18.84
C ILE A 148 -4.26 -2.68 19.91
N SER A 149 -3.92 -3.02 21.15
CA SER A 149 -4.74 -2.69 22.31
C SER A 149 -4.05 -1.69 23.22
N THR A 150 -4.81 -1.12 24.15
CA THR A 150 -4.34 -0.20 25.19
C THR A 150 -3.05 -0.67 25.86
N GLY A 151 -2.15 0.27 26.13
CA GLY A 151 -0.83 -0.02 26.67
C GLY A 151 0.20 -0.43 25.61
N GLY A 152 -0.12 -0.26 24.33
CA GLY A 152 0.81 -0.51 23.23
C GLY A 152 1.10 -2.00 22.99
N LEU A 153 0.15 -2.88 23.34
CA LEU A 153 0.27 -4.30 23.05
C LEU A 153 -0.03 -4.54 21.57
N PHE A 154 0.96 -5.03 20.83
CA PHE A 154 0.84 -5.37 19.41
C PHE A 154 0.70 -6.89 19.25
N VAL A 155 -0.33 -7.29 18.52
CA VAL A 155 -0.54 -8.68 18.11
C VAL A 155 -0.55 -8.72 16.58
N SER A 156 0.31 -9.54 16.00
CA SER A 156 0.38 -9.75 14.55
C SER A 156 -0.08 -11.15 14.20
N GLU A 157 -1.00 -11.27 13.27
CA GLU A 157 -1.57 -12.54 12.82
C GLU A 157 -1.51 -12.65 11.31
N ASN A 158 -1.43 -13.86 10.76
CA ASN A 158 -1.50 -14.03 9.31
C ASN A 158 -2.95 -13.88 8.82
N CYS A 159 -3.13 -13.10 7.76
CA CYS A 159 -4.39 -12.94 7.03
C CYS A 159 -4.81 -14.30 6.46
N LYS A 160 -5.94 -14.83 6.95
CA LYS A 160 -6.61 -15.99 6.38
C LYS A 160 -7.63 -15.47 5.38
N GLU A 161 -7.62 -16.00 4.17
CA GLU A 161 -8.77 -15.85 3.26
C GLU A 161 -9.89 -16.68 3.89
N GLU A 162 -11.00 -16.05 4.28
CA GLU A 162 -12.22 -16.81 4.53
C GLU A 162 -12.63 -17.39 3.16
N GLU A 163 -12.56 -18.73 3.06
CA GLU A 163 -12.96 -19.50 1.88
C GLU A 163 -14.46 -19.36 1.56
#